data_AF-A0A098YSY1-F1
#
_entry.id   AF-A0A098YSY1-F1
#
_cell.length_a   1.000
_cell.length_b   1.000
_cell.length_c   1.000
_cell.angle_alpha   90.00
_cell.angle_beta   90.00
_cell.angle_gamma   90.00
#
_symmetry.space_group_name_H-M   'P 1'
#
loop_
_entity.id
_entity.type
_entity.pdbx_description
1 polymer ?
#
loop_
_entity_poly.entity_id
_entity_poly.type
_entity_poly.pdbx_seq_one_letter_code
_entity_poly.pdbx_strand_id
1 'polypeptide(L)' 'MLKTLLLSLLIIAICFALLAVKLLFRKNGSFTSQHIHDSKAMQERGIHCVVDQDREARRSNKAC' A
#
# COMPACT_ATOMS: atom_id res chain seq x y z
N MET A 1 -11.31 -24.51 29.68
CA MET A 1 -10.96 -24.90 28.31
C MET A 1 -12.00 -24.43 27.30
N LEU A 2 -13.27 -24.88 27.35
CA LEU A 2 -14.26 -24.40 26.37
C LEU A 2 -14.57 -22.89 26.51
N LYS A 3 -14.69 -22.37 27.74
CA LYS A 3 -14.93 -20.94 28.00
C LYS A 3 -13.82 -20.04 27.44
N THR A 4 -12.56 -20.47 27.56
CA THR A 4 -11.40 -19.72 27.06
C THR A 4 -11.33 -19.74 25.53
N LEU A 5 -11.70 -20.84 24.89
CA LEU A 5 -11.82 -20.94 23.42
C LEU A 5 -12.95 -20.06 22.88
N LEU A 6 -14.08 -20.01 23.58
CA LEU A 6 -15.22 -19.20 23.19
C LEU A 6 -14.89 -17.69 23.33
N LEU A 7 -14.16 -17.32 24.38
CA LEU A 7 -13.67 -15.96 24.58
C LEU A 7 -12.65 -15.55 23.50
N SER A 8 -11.70 -16.43 23.14
CA SER A 8 -10.71 -16.10 22.11
C SER A 8 -11.34 -15.95 20.73
N LEU A 9 -12.32 -16.81 20.39
CA LEU A 9 -13.06 -16.71 19.14
C LEU A 9 -13.86 -15.40 19.04
N LEU A 10 -14.49 -14.98 20.14
CA LEU A 10 -15.20 -13.69 20.22
C LEU A 10 -14.25 -12.52 19.93
N ILE A 11 -13.06 -12.51 20.53
CA ILE A 11 -12.06 -11.43 20.35
C ILE A 11 -11.60 -11.38 18.90
N ILE A 12 -11.27 -12.54 18.30
CA ILE A 12 -10.85 -12.63 16.89
C ILE A 12 -11.96 -12.11 15.96
N ALA A 13 -13.21 -12.51 16.20
CA ALA A 13 -14.35 -12.04 15.41
C ALA A 13 -14.51 -10.51 15.46
N ILE A 14 -14.33 -9.89 16.64
CA ILE A 14 -14.37 -8.43 16.79
C ILE A 14 -13.22 -7.77 16.02
N CYS A 15 -12.00 -8.31 16.10
CA CYS A 15 -10.86 -7.79 15.33
C CYS A 15 -11.11 -7.81 13.82
N PHE A 16 -11.65 -8.91 13.28
CA PHE A 16 -12.01 -9.02 11.88
C PHE A 16 -13.14 -8.06 11.48
N ALA A 17 -14.15 -7.88 12.34
CA ALA A 17 -15.23 -6.92 12.11
C ALA A 17 -14.70 -5.48 12.03
N LEU A 18 -13.82 -5.07 12.96
CA LEU A 18 -13.20 -3.75 12.94
C LEU A 18 -12.29 -3.55 11.73
N LEU A 19 -11.55 -4.59 11.33
CA LEU A 19 -10.73 -4.56 10.11
C LEU A 19 -11.58 -4.42 8.84
N ALA A 20 -12.69 -5.18 8.76
CA ALA A 20 -13.64 -5.12 7.65
C ALA A 20 -14.33 -3.76 7.58
N VAL A 21 -14.68 -3.14 8.71
CA VAL A 21 -15.19 -1.76 8.75
C VAL A 21 -14.15 -0.81 8.15
N LYS A 22 -12.87 -0.89 8.56
CA LYS A 22 -11.82 -0.03 7.98
C LYS A 22 -11.65 -0.24 6.47
N LEU A 23 -11.81 -1.49 5.98
CA LEU A 23 -11.66 -1.84 4.58
C LEU A 23 -12.87 -1.41 3.73
N LEU A 24 -14.10 -1.69 4.20
CA LEU A 24 -15.36 -1.39 3.51
C LEU A 24 -15.70 0.11 3.57
N PHE A 25 -15.38 0.81 4.67
CA PHE A 25 -15.61 2.25 4.79
C PHE A 25 -14.53 3.09 4.10
N ARG A 26 -13.36 2.52 3.76
CA ARG A 26 -12.44 3.14 2.79
C ARG A 26 -12.95 2.92 1.36
N LYS A 27 -14.09 3.55 1.03
CA LYS A 27 -14.69 3.57 -0.31
C LYS A 27 -13.76 4.09 -1.42
N ASN A 28 -12.69 4.80 -1.09
CA ASN A 28 -11.65 5.27 -2.02
C ASN A 28 -10.25 4.76 -1.67
N GLY A 29 -10.15 3.64 -0.95
CA GLY A 29 -8.89 2.94 -0.76
C GLY A 29 -8.60 2.10 -1.99
N SER A 30 -8.37 2.72 -3.15
CA SER A 30 -7.58 2.00 -4.16
C SER A 30 -6.30 1.57 -3.44
N PHE A 31 -5.93 0.29 -3.53
CA PHE A 31 -4.52 -0.01 -3.40
C PHE A 31 -3.86 0.94 -4.38
N THR A 32 -3.12 1.95 -3.88
CA THR A 32 -2.27 2.75 -4.76
C THR A 32 -1.53 1.71 -5.57
N SER A 33 -1.68 1.78 -6.89
CA SER A 33 -1.16 0.71 -7.72
C SER A 33 0.29 0.50 -7.31
N GLN A 34 0.72 -0.75 -7.19
CA GLN A 34 2.13 -1.04 -6.94
C GLN A 34 2.99 -0.67 -8.17
N HIS A 35 2.39 -0.02 -9.16
CA HIS A 35 3.07 0.69 -10.21
C HIS A 35 3.47 2.06 -9.70
N ILE A 36 4.79 2.28 -9.59
CA ILE A 36 5.43 3.55 -9.23
C ILE A 36 4.82 4.73 -10.01
N HIS A 37 4.32 4.49 -11.22
CA HIS A 37 3.76 5.52 -12.09
C HIS A 37 2.42 6.11 -11.64
N ASP A 38 1.54 5.36 -10.94
CA ASP A 38 0.23 5.91 -10.53
C ASP A 38 0.22 6.44 -9.09
N SER A 39 1.36 6.40 -8.40
CA SER A 39 1.49 7.00 -7.08
C SER A 39 1.80 8.48 -7.20
N LYS A 40 0.77 9.34 -7.04
CA LYS A 40 0.93 10.81 -7.01
C LYS A 40 2.01 11.27 -6.04
N ALA A 41 2.16 10.58 -4.90
CA ALA A 41 3.19 10.89 -3.91
C ALA A 41 4.63 10.62 -4.39
N MET A 42 4.83 9.64 -5.28
CA MET A 42 6.13 9.35 -5.89
C MET A 42 6.41 10.32 -7.05
N GLN A 43 5.37 10.68 -7.80
CA GLN A 43 5.45 11.69 -8.86
C GLN A 43 5.80 13.08 -8.31
N GLU A 44 5.23 13.48 -7.17
CA GLU A 44 5.59 14.73 -6.46
C GLU A 44 7.05 14.77 -6.03
N ARG A 45 7.66 13.61 -5.75
CA ARG A 45 9.09 13.49 -5.43
C ARG A 45 9.98 13.43 -6.67
N GLY A 46 9.41 13.50 -7.87
CA GLY A 46 10.12 13.34 -9.15
C GLY A 46 10.63 11.92 -9.38
N ILE A 47 10.07 10.93 -8.68
CA ILE A 47 10.50 9.53 -8.79
C ILE A 47 9.61 8.82 -9.81
N HIS A 48 10.19 8.48 -10.95
CA HIS A 48 9.54 7.73 -12.03
C HIS A 48 10.26 6.41 -12.29
N CYS A 49 9.84 5.70 -13.34
CA CYS A 49 10.40 4.39 -13.69
C CYS A 49 11.93 4.44 -13.73
N VAL A 50 12.59 3.51 -13.05
CA VAL A 50 14.06 3.44 -12.96
C VAL A 50 14.72 3.40 -14.34
N VAL A 51 14.05 2.82 -15.34
CA VAL A 51 14.53 2.76 -16.73
C VAL A 51 14.56 4.14 -17.38
N ASP A 52 13.54 4.97 -17.11
CA ASP A 52 13.48 6.33 -17.62
C ASP A 52 14.42 7.26 -16.85
N GLN A 53 14.53 7.08 -15.52
CA GLN A 53 15.54 7.76 -14.71
C GLN A 53 16.96 7.46 -15.18
N ASP A 54 17.27 6.19 -15.48
CA ASP A 54 18.57 5.78 -16.01
C ASP A 54 18.81 6.36 -17.41
N ARG A 55 17.80 6.37 -18.28
CA ARG A 55 17.87 7.02 -19.61
C ARG A 55 18.15 8.52 -19.48
N GLU A 56 17.49 9.22 -18.57
CA GLU A 56 17.73 10.65 -18.31
C GLU A 56 19.11 10.91 -17.70
N ALA A 57 19.57 10.07 -16.77
CA ALA A 57 20.91 10.14 -16.19
C ALA A 57 21.99 9.95 -17.27
N ARG A 58 21.82 8.98 -18.17
CA ARG A 58 22.70 8.77 -19.33
C ARG A 58 22.69 9.96 -20.29
N ARG A 59 21.52 10.52 -20.61
CA ARG A 59 21.40 11.71 -21.48
C ARG A 59 22.00 12.96 -20.86
N SER A 60 21.89 13.12 -19.55
CA SER A 60 22.43 14.25 -18.81
C SER A 60 23.90 14.10 -18.43
N ASN A 61 24.56 13.02 -18.88
CA ASN A 61 25.95 12.68 -18.53
C ASN A 61 26.18 12.64 -17.00
N LYS A 62 25.12 12.29 -16.25
CA LYS A 62 25.10 12.07 -14.81
C LYS A 62 25.12 10.58 -14.45
N ALA A 63 25.07 9.71 -15.45
CA ALA A 63 25.38 8.30 -15.25
C ALA A 63 26.88 8.19 -15.02
N CYS A 64 27.28 7.70 -13.84
CA CYS A 64 28.67 7.42 -13.50
C CYS A 64 29.31 6.42 -14.48
#